data_AF-A0A380BKN9-F1
#
_entry.id   AF-A0A380BKN9-F1
#
_cell.length_a   1.000
_cell.length_b   1.000
_cell.length_c   1.000
_cell.angle_alpha   90.00
_cell.angle_beta   90.00
_cell.angle_gamma   90.00
#
_symmetry.space_group_name_H-M   'P 1'
#
loop_
_entity.id
_entity.type
_entity.pdbx_description
1 polymer ?
#
loop_
_entity_poly.entity_id
_entity_poly.type
_entity_poly.pdbx_seq_one_letter_code
_entity_poly.pdbx_strand_id
1 'polypeptide(L)'
;MQLKDFANLSIASSNAIERLPPTKFFSKLNCTKHTDGDNWAARVNAIKEHFIDITYFQIKGIYRKRGICRRWEVVPSKTFENNQFTTYDLLHGSRYLLKLSIANPGKNSNESSKPTPSKSKIIITDSSGELTLNTINPLETSIQFDDVEIPLTVKTLQINSQASLLSFQPIVEGKNSPIKDQSLPISNESYGEFAVHLDLNLRLSRWRAIGFGLLSGLAYMALELSKATDISDIKWWKASIAFSGISIIAGILYYFYNKK
;
A
#
# COMPACT_ATOMS: atom_id res chain seq x y z
N MET A 1 4.91 -2.76 32.00
CA MET A 1 5.59 -2.76 30.68
C MET A 1 6.64 -1.68 30.66
N GLN A 2 7.82 -1.96 30.12
CA GLN A 2 8.94 -1.02 29.97
C GLN A 2 9.05 -0.58 28.49
N LEU A 3 9.66 0.58 28.23
CA LEU A 3 9.84 1.13 26.86
C LEU A 3 10.52 0.13 25.91
N LYS A 4 11.43 -0.69 26.45
CA LYS A 4 12.14 -1.73 25.73
C LYS A 4 11.21 -2.80 25.16
N ASP A 5 10.09 -3.08 25.85
CA ASP A 5 9.12 -4.11 25.47
C ASP A 5 8.28 -3.67 24.25
N PHE A 6 8.21 -2.37 23.96
CA PHE A 6 7.43 -1.81 22.84
C PHE A 6 8.27 -1.42 21.63
N ALA A 7 9.41 -0.79 21.85
CA ALA A 7 10.17 -0.10 20.80
C ALA A 7 11.60 -0.63 20.61
N ASN A 8 12.00 -1.68 21.34
CA ASN A 8 13.40 -2.10 21.47
C ASN A 8 14.33 -0.91 21.80
N LEU A 9 13.82 0.01 22.63
CA LEU A 9 14.54 1.19 23.09
C LEU A 9 14.76 1.10 24.59
N SER A 10 15.99 1.26 25.04
CA SER A 10 16.24 1.63 26.43
C SER A 10 16.57 3.11 26.53
N ILE A 11 16.11 3.73 27.61
CA ILE A 11 16.49 5.09 27.96
C ILE A 11 18.00 5.07 28.23
N ALA A 12 18.76 5.92 27.54
CA ALA A 12 20.21 5.99 27.71
C ALA A 12 20.54 6.39 29.16
N SER A 13 21.54 5.74 29.77
CA SER A 13 22.03 6.08 31.11
C SER A 13 22.57 7.50 31.21
N SER A 14 22.87 8.14 30.08
CA SER A 14 23.27 9.55 29.98
C SER A 14 22.16 10.55 30.26
N ASN A 15 20.89 10.11 30.37
CA ASN A 15 19.80 10.99 30.78
C ASN A 15 19.91 11.24 32.28
N ALA A 16 20.73 12.23 32.66
CA ALA A 16 20.94 12.62 34.05
C ALA A 16 19.62 13.06 34.70
N ILE A 17 19.30 12.48 35.86
CA ILE A 17 18.10 12.78 36.66
C ILE A 17 18.03 14.29 37.00
N GLU A 18 19.18 14.96 37.07
CA GLU A 18 19.33 16.39 37.34
C GLU A 18 18.85 17.33 36.22
N ARG A 19 18.58 16.82 35.00
CA ARG A 19 18.08 17.61 33.86
C ARG A 19 16.60 17.38 33.53
N LEU A 20 15.88 16.61 34.35
CA LEU A 20 14.45 16.41 34.19
C LEU A 20 13.73 17.71 34.60
N PRO A 21 12.96 18.35 33.70
CA PRO A 21 12.24 19.56 34.07
C PRO A 21 11.19 19.23 35.15
N PRO A 22 10.88 20.18 36.05
CA PRO A 22 9.84 19.99 37.05
C PRO A 22 8.52 19.67 36.34
N THR A 23 7.93 18.51 36.70
CA THR A 23 6.63 17.83 36.41
C THR A 23 5.66 18.29 35.30
N LYS A 24 5.83 19.45 34.67
CA LYS A 24 4.91 20.08 33.70
C LYS A 24 5.46 20.20 32.27
N PHE A 25 6.69 19.77 31.98
CA PHE A 25 7.26 19.87 30.63
C PHE A 25 7.68 18.52 30.07
N PHE A 26 7.35 18.28 28.79
CA PHE A 26 7.84 17.14 28.04
C PHE A 26 9.34 17.32 27.76
N SER A 27 10.16 16.32 28.12
CA SER A 27 11.60 16.31 27.86
C SER A 27 11.96 15.30 26.77
N LYS A 28 12.88 15.69 25.88
CA LYS A 28 13.42 14.78 24.87
C LYS A 28 14.41 13.83 25.54
N LEU A 29 14.10 12.54 25.58
CA LEU A 29 14.98 11.51 26.12
C LEU A 29 15.88 10.96 25.02
N ASN A 30 17.17 10.81 25.32
CA ASN A 30 18.07 10.04 24.46
C ASN A 30 17.81 8.54 24.68
N CYS A 31 17.57 7.80 23.61
CA CYS A 31 17.28 6.37 23.67
C CYS A 31 18.33 5.59 22.87
N THR A 32 18.76 4.45 23.39
CA THR A 32 19.59 3.48 22.67
C THR A 32 18.69 2.42 22.05
N LYS A 33 18.80 2.26 20.73
CA LYS A 33 18.06 1.24 19.97
C LYS A 33 18.79 -0.09 20.01
N HIS A 34 18.09 -1.11 20.46
CA HIS A 34 18.55 -2.50 20.45
C HIS A 34 18.13 -3.16 19.14
N THR A 35 19.03 -3.94 18.54
CA THR A 35 18.78 -4.69 17.30
C THR A 35 18.30 -6.11 17.55
N ASP A 36 18.49 -6.63 18.76
CA ASP A 36 18.16 -8.01 19.11
C ASP A 36 16.65 -8.18 19.23
N GLY A 37 16.09 -9.17 18.52
CA GLY A 37 14.64 -9.41 18.50
C GLY A 37 13.83 -8.33 17.80
N ASP A 38 14.44 -7.49 16.93
CA ASP A 38 13.74 -6.45 16.17
C ASP A 38 12.94 -6.99 14.98
N ASN A 39 12.07 -7.97 15.23
CA ASN A 39 11.12 -8.46 14.25
C ASN A 39 9.68 -8.31 14.76
N TRP A 40 8.74 -8.14 13.83
CA TRP A 40 7.35 -7.85 14.15
C TRP A 40 6.71 -8.92 15.04
N ALA A 41 7.02 -10.20 14.81
CA ALA A 41 6.48 -11.30 15.62
C ALA A 41 6.91 -11.23 17.08
N ALA A 42 8.18 -10.90 17.36
CA ALA A 42 8.69 -10.70 18.71
C ALA A 42 7.99 -9.54 19.43
N ARG A 43 7.77 -8.42 18.72
CA ARG A 43 7.04 -7.26 19.25
C ARG A 43 5.59 -7.62 19.61
N VAL A 44 4.90 -8.35 18.74
CA VAL A 44 3.53 -8.83 19.02
C VAL A 44 3.52 -9.79 20.22
N ASN A 45 4.49 -10.72 20.30
CA ASN A 45 4.57 -11.65 21.42
C ASN A 45 4.76 -10.96 22.78
N ALA A 46 5.45 -9.81 22.82
CA ALA A 46 5.64 -9.03 24.04
C ALA A 46 4.36 -8.33 24.52
N ILE A 47 3.42 -8.00 23.61
CA ILE A 47 2.24 -7.17 23.93
C ILE A 47 0.91 -7.92 23.89
N LYS A 48 0.84 -9.08 23.21
CA LYS A 48 -0.41 -9.81 22.97
C LYS A 48 -1.15 -10.23 24.25
N GLU A 49 -0.43 -10.45 25.35
CA GLU A 49 -1.02 -10.82 26.64
C GLU A 49 -1.69 -9.62 27.34
N HIS A 50 -1.31 -8.40 26.97
CA HIS A 50 -1.85 -7.17 27.53
C HIS A 50 -3.07 -6.66 26.77
N PHE A 51 -3.16 -6.91 25.46
CA PHE A 51 -4.32 -6.55 24.64
C PHE A 51 -4.83 -7.78 23.89
N ILE A 52 -5.46 -8.68 24.65
CA ILE A 52 -5.90 -10.01 24.19
C ILE A 52 -6.96 -9.90 23.09
N ASP A 53 -7.75 -8.82 23.11
CA ASP A 53 -8.90 -8.61 22.22
C ASP A 53 -8.53 -7.94 20.89
N ILE A 54 -7.27 -7.55 20.66
CA ILE A 54 -6.83 -6.83 19.46
C ILE A 54 -6.07 -7.75 18.51
N THR A 55 -6.52 -7.78 17.25
CA THR A 55 -5.79 -8.39 16.14
C THR A 55 -4.74 -7.41 15.66
N TYR A 56 -3.47 -7.84 15.70
CA TYR A 56 -2.34 -7.06 15.21
C TYR A 56 -2.09 -7.35 13.75
N PHE A 57 -1.60 -6.35 13.03
CA PHE A 57 -1.20 -6.52 11.64
C PHE A 57 0.05 -5.74 11.27
N GLN A 58 0.72 -6.19 10.22
CA GLN A 58 1.84 -5.51 9.58
C GLN A 58 1.62 -5.46 8.09
N ILE A 59 1.65 -4.25 7.52
CA ILE A 59 1.68 -4.06 6.08
C ILE A 59 3.12 -4.24 5.62
N LYS A 60 3.40 -5.37 4.93
CA LYS A 60 4.72 -5.65 4.36
C LYS A 60 5.01 -4.80 3.11
N GLY A 61 3.96 -4.37 2.43
CA GLY A 61 4.03 -3.47 1.28
C GLY A 61 3.17 -3.90 0.11
N ILE A 62 3.23 -3.10 -0.95
CA ILE A 62 2.51 -3.35 -2.22
C ILE A 62 3.51 -3.86 -3.24
N TYR A 63 3.14 -4.92 -3.96
CA TYR A 63 3.98 -5.58 -4.94
C TYR A 63 3.35 -5.47 -6.32
N ARG A 64 4.20 -5.29 -7.33
CA ARG A 64 3.81 -5.26 -8.73
C ARG A 64 4.51 -6.37 -9.49
N LYS A 65 3.79 -7.01 -10.39
CA LYS A 65 4.39 -7.96 -11.33
C LYS A 65 5.08 -7.19 -12.46
N ARG A 66 6.39 -7.36 -12.64
CA ARG A 66 7.18 -6.66 -13.68
C ARG A 66 7.75 -7.63 -14.72
N GLY A 67 7.62 -7.23 -15.99
CA GLY A 67 8.28 -7.87 -17.13
C GLY A 67 7.83 -9.30 -17.46
N ILE A 68 8.62 -9.95 -18.32
CA ILE A 68 8.41 -11.33 -18.80
C ILE A 68 8.66 -12.35 -17.66
N CYS A 69 9.55 -12.01 -16.71
CA CYS A 69 9.99 -12.91 -15.64
C CYS A 69 8.94 -13.23 -14.57
N ARG A 70 7.73 -12.66 -14.64
CA ARG A 70 6.59 -12.95 -13.73
C ARG A 70 6.90 -12.81 -12.23
N ARG A 71 8.00 -12.15 -11.82
CA ARG A 71 8.34 -11.92 -10.40
C ARG A 71 7.60 -10.70 -9.85
N TRP A 72 7.30 -10.78 -8.56
CA TRP A 72 6.73 -9.69 -7.78
C TRP A 72 7.86 -8.80 -7.25
N GLU A 73 7.84 -7.53 -7.62
CA GLU A 73 8.76 -6.52 -7.11
C GLU A 73 8.00 -5.58 -6.16
N VAL A 74 8.67 -5.14 -5.09
CA VAL A 74 8.12 -4.14 -4.17
C VAL A 74 7.93 -2.82 -4.92
N VAL A 75 6.75 -2.24 -4.82
CA VAL A 75 6.50 -0.87 -5.28
C VAL A 75 7.20 0.08 -4.32
N PRO A 76 8.12 0.94 -4.79
CA PRO A 76 8.80 1.89 -3.92
C PRO A 76 7.79 2.79 -3.20
N SER A 77 7.92 2.87 -1.89
CA SER A 77 7.17 3.79 -1.06
C SER A 77 7.99 5.05 -0.78
N LYS A 78 7.30 6.19 -0.64
CA LYS A 78 7.89 7.43 -0.11
C LYS A 78 7.37 7.61 1.31
N THR A 79 8.27 7.60 2.28
CA THR A 79 7.94 7.88 3.68
C THR A 79 8.43 9.28 4.00
N PHE A 80 7.52 10.14 4.46
CA PHE A 80 7.86 11.49 4.88
C PHE A 80 8.07 11.48 6.40
N GLU A 81 9.30 11.71 6.85
CA GLU A 81 9.71 11.59 8.27
C GLU A 81 8.84 12.43 9.21
N ASN A 82 8.29 13.56 8.73
CA ASN A 82 7.49 14.47 9.56
C ASN A 82 6.01 14.11 9.70
N ASN A 83 5.45 13.33 8.77
CA ASN A 83 3.98 13.19 8.68
C ASN A 83 3.47 11.78 8.98
N GLN A 84 4.32 10.80 9.29
CA GLN A 84 3.92 9.40 9.54
C GLN A 84 3.10 8.73 8.41
N PHE A 85 2.98 9.34 7.24
CA PHE A 85 2.30 8.76 6.09
C PHE A 85 3.30 8.09 5.13
N THR A 86 2.88 6.97 4.57
CA THR A 86 3.60 6.24 3.54
C THR A 86 2.80 6.31 2.24
N THR A 87 3.41 6.87 1.20
CA THR A 87 2.77 7.02 -0.11
C THR A 87 3.28 6.00 -1.12
N TYR A 88 2.37 5.36 -1.85
CA TYR A 88 2.68 4.48 -2.98
C TYR A 88 2.18 5.07 -4.29
N ASP A 89 3.03 5.07 -5.32
CA ASP A 89 2.66 5.47 -6.68
C ASP A 89 2.16 4.22 -7.45
N LEU A 90 0.85 4.14 -7.70
CA LEU A 90 0.22 3.03 -8.43
C LEU A 90 -0.22 3.46 -9.83
N LEU A 91 -0.23 2.54 -10.79
CA LEU A 91 -0.58 2.80 -12.18
C LEU A 91 -2.00 2.35 -12.49
N HIS A 92 -2.74 3.17 -13.24
CA HIS A 92 -4.09 2.85 -13.69
C HIS A 92 -4.13 1.55 -14.51
N GLY A 93 -5.18 0.76 -14.32
CA GLY A 93 -5.39 -0.51 -15.02
C GLY A 93 -4.32 -1.57 -14.75
N SER A 94 -3.55 -1.42 -13.66
CA SER A 94 -2.53 -2.38 -13.26
C SER A 94 -2.98 -3.19 -12.04
N ARG A 95 -2.51 -4.43 -11.99
CA ARG A 95 -2.73 -5.35 -10.87
C ARG A 95 -1.54 -5.35 -9.94
N TYR A 96 -1.83 -5.37 -8.65
CA TYR A 96 -0.91 -5.32 -7.54
C TYR A 96 -1.27 -6.41 -6.53
N LEU A 97 -0.36 -6.67 -5.62
CA LEU A 97 -0.53 -7.61 -4.52
C LEU A 97 -0.12 -6.91 -3.23
N LEU A 98 -1.06 -6.70 -2.33
CA LEU A 98 -0.80 -6.18 -0.99
C LEU A 98 -0.44 -7.37 -0.09
N LYS A 99 0.72 -7.32 0.57
CA LYS A 99 1.10 -8.33 1.56
C LYS A 99 0.90 -7.80 2.97
N LEU A 100 0.18 -8.57 3.77
CA LEU A 100 -0.13 -8.28 5.16
C LEU A 100 0.29 -9.48 6.02
N SER A 101 0.81 -9.23 7.21
CA SER A 101 0.92 -10.26 8.26
C SER A 101 -0.08 -9.95 9.36
N ILE A 102 -0.73 -10.98 9.90
CA ILE A 102 -1.77 -10.85 10.92
C ILE A 102 -1.43 -11.75 12.11
N ALA A 103 -1.63 -11.25 13.32
CA ALA A 103 -1.33 -11.96 14.54
C ALA A 103 -2.33 -11.67 15.65
N ASN A 104 -2.36 -12.56 16.62
CA ASN A 104 -3.35 -12.56 17.69
C ASN A 104 -4.80 -12.60 17.17
N PRO A 105 -5.14 -13.52 16.23
CA PRO A 105 -6.55 -13.74 15.95
C PRO A 105 -7.23 -14.16 17.24
N GLY A 106 -8.29 -13.44 17.63
CA GLY A 106 -9.03 -13.73 18.86
C GLY A 106 -9.35 -15.23 18.94
N LYS A 107 -9.14 -15.86 20.10
CA LYS A 107 -9.38 -17.30 20.26
C LYS A 107 -10.82 -17.64 19.88
N ASN A 108 -11.00 -18.63 19.00
CA ASN A 108 -12.29 -19.27 18.80
C ASN A 108 -12.72 -19.93 20.13
N SER A 109 -13.70 -19.34 20.82
CA SER A 109 -14.30 -19.91 22.02
C SER A 109 -15.16 -21.13 21.67
N ASN A 110 -14.53 -22.25 21.32
CA ASN A 110 -15.15 -23.57 21.40
C ASN A 110 -14.87 -24.24 22.77
N GLU A 111 -14.07 -23.64 23.65
CA GLU A 111 -13.90 -24.07 25.04
C GLU A 111 -14.91 -23.34 25.94
N SER A 112 -16.02 -24.03 26.19
CA SER A 112 -17.08 -23.69 27.14
C SER A 112 -16.52 -23.50 28.55
N SER A 113 -16.68 -22.30 29.13
CA SER A 113 -17.08 -22.06 30.54
C SER A 113 -16.86 -20.63 31.06
N LYS A 114 -16.31 -19.68 30.28
CA LYS A 114 -16.32 -18.24 30.62
C LYS A 114 -16.58 -17.37 29.39
N PRO A 115 -17.36 -16.27 29.51
CA PRO A 115 -17.69 -15.45 28.37
C PRO A 115 -16.46 -14.63 27.92
N THR A 116 -16.31 -14.57 26.59
CA THR A 116 -15.52 -13.62 25.77
C THR A 116 -13.99 -13.77 25.76
N PRO A 117 -13.43 -13.93 24.54
CA PRO A 117 -12.74 -12.81 23.92
C PRO A 117 -13.40 -12.38 22.61
N SER A 118 -13.33 -11.10 22.32
CA SER A 118 -13.90 -10.47 21.13
C SER A 118 -13.14 -10.91 19.87
N LYS A 119 -13.90 -11.30 18.84
CA LYS A 119 -13.36 -11.51 17.49
C LYS A 119 -13.03 -10.14 16.90
N SER A 120 -11.84 -9.62 17.16
CA SER A 120 -11.39 -8.45 16.41
C SER A 120 -11.11 -8.84 14.97
N LYS A 121 -11.54 -8.00 14.04
CA LYS A 121 -11.42 -8.19 12.60
C LYS A 121 -10.83 -6.93 11.99
N ILE A 122 -10.18 -7.04 10.84
CA ILE A 122 -9.58 -5.87 10.17
C ILE A 122 -10.50 -5.48 9.02
N ILE A 123 -11.16 -4.32 9.13
CA ILE A 123 -11.84 -3.72 7.98
C ILE A 123 -10.80 -2.99 7.13
N ILE A 124 -10.86 -3.24 5.83
CA ILE A 124 -10.11 -2.48 4.83
C ILE A 124 -11.11 -1.60 4.08
N THR A 125 -10.92 -0.28 4.10
CA THR A 125 -11.75 0.65 3.32
C THR A 125 -10.90 1.49 2.37
N ASP A 126 -11.47 1.77 1.20
CA ASP A 126 -10.91 2.67 0.20
C ASP A 126 -11.75 3.94 0.13
N SER A 127 -11.11 5.11 0.17
CA SER A 127 -11.81 6.39 0.15
C SER A 127 -12.30 6.81 -1.23
N SER A 128 -11.69 6.31 -2.31
CA SER A 128 -12.00 6.75 -3.68
C SER A 128 -12.98 5.83 -4.42
N GLY A 129 -13.08 4.55 -4.04
CA GLY A 129 -13.83 3.54 -4.79
C GLY A 129 -13.15 3.11 -6.09
N GLU A 130 -11.92 3.58 -6.34
CA GLU A 130 -11.15 3.32 -7.56
C GLU A 130 -10.23 2.10 -7.43
N LEU A 131 -10.19 1.52 -6.24
CA LEU A 131 -9.48 0.28 -5.96
C LEU A 131 -10.47 -0.85 -5.80
N THR A 132 -10.23 -1.95 -6.50
CA THR A 132 -10.93 -3.21 -6.24
C THR A 132 -10.01 -4.13 -5.46
N LEU A 133 -10.36 -4.36 -4.20
CA LEU A 133 -9.70 -5.31 -3.31
C LEU A 133 -10.42 -6.65 -3.40
N ASN A 134 -9.71 -7.70 -3.81
CA ASN A 134 -10.30 -9.03 -3.86
C ASN A 134 -10.01 -9.78 -2.56
N THR A 135 -10.73 -9.44 -1.50
CA THR A 135 -10.64 -10.09 -0.19
C THR A 135 -12.00 -10.13 0.48
N ILE A 136 -12.18 -11.09 1.38
CA ILE A 136 -13.27 -11.05 2.35
C ILE A 136 -13.00 -9.84 3.26
N ASN A 137 -14.00 -8.98 3.41
CA ASN A 137 -13.95 -7.78 4.23
C ASN A 137 -15.20 -7.78 5.14
N PRO A 138 -15.06 -7.78 6.47
CA PRO A 138 -13.82 -7.69 7.25
C PRO A 138 -12.91 -8.92 7.12
N LEU A 139 -11.60 -8.71 7.26
CA LEU A 139 -10.58 -9.75 7.21
C LEU A 139 -10.51 -10.48 8.56
N GLU A 140 -10.61 -11.81 8.49
CA GLU A 140 -10.56 -12.72 9.63
C GLU A 140 -9.52 -13.79 9.37
N THR A 141 -8.67 -14.07 10.36
CA THR A 141 -7.80 -15.25 10.36
C THR A 141 -8.00 -16.01 11.66
N SER A 142 -7.70 -17.31 11.62
CA SER A 142 -7.66 -18.18 12.80
C SER A 142 -6.22 -18.61 13.13
N ILE A 143 -5.25 -18.19 12.32
CA ILE A 143 -3.86 -18.62 12.40
C ILE A 143 -3.01 -17.48 12.99
N GLN A 144 -2.20 -17.81 13.99
CA GLN A 144 -1.25 -16.86 14.59
C GLN A 144 -0.08 -16.62 13.62
N PHE A 145 0.28 -15.35 13.39
CA PHE A 145 1.35 -14.93 12.46
C PHE A 145 1.11 -15.38 11.01
N ASP A 146 -0.15 -15.26 10.58
CA ASP A 146 -0.58 -15.59 9.23
C ASP A 146 -0.14 -14.52 8.22
N ASP A 147 0.21 -14.96 7.01
CA ASP A 147 0.63 -14.10 5.91
C ASP A 147 -0.46 -14.08 4.84
N VAL A 148 -1.13 -12.95 4.71
CA VAL A 148 -2.23 -12.76 3.77
C VAL A 148 -1.77 -11.95 2.56
N GLU A 149 -2.06 -12.48 1.38
CA GLU A 149 -1.83 -11.79 0.11
C GLU A 149 -3.17 -11.35 -0.49
N ILE A 150 -3.37 -10.03 -0.60
CA ILE A 150 -4.62 -9.43 -1.09
C ILE A 150 -4.38 -8.89 -2.50
N PRO A 151 -5.02 -9.45 -3.54
CA PRO A 151 -4.99 -8.87 -4.88
C PRO A 151 -5.66 -7.49 -4.91
N LEU A 152 -4.94 -6.51 -5.43
CA LEU A 152 -5.38 -5.12 -5.57
C LEU A 152 -5.39 -4.75 -7.05
N THR A 153 -6.52 -4.27 -7.58
CA THR A 153 -6.56 -3.75 -8.96
C THR A 153 -6.99 -2.29 -8.95
N VAL A 154 -6.23 -1.46 -9.67
CA VAL A 154 -6.52 -0.04 -9.85
C VAL A 154 -7.39 0.12 -11.09
N LYS A 155 -8.59 0.71 -10.94
CA LYS A 155 -9.46 1.01 -12.07
C LYS A 155 -8.78 1.98 -13.04
N THR A 156 -9.22 1.96 -14.29
CA THR A 156 -8.78 2.93 -15.30
C THR A 156 -9.55 4.23 -15.09
N LEU A 157 -8.85 5.27 -14.67
CA LEU A 157 -9.46 6.58 -14.42
C LEU A 157 -9.25 7.53 -15.58
N GLN A 158 -10.21 8.43 -15.78
CA GLN A 158 -10.18 9.46 -16.81
C GLN A 158 -9.31 10.68 -16.46
N ILE A 159 -8.59 10.62 -15.34
CA ILE A 159 -7.74 11.70 -14.85
C ILE A 159 -6.27 11.29 -14.82
N ASN A 160 -5.36 12.27 -14.91
CA ASN A 160 -3.91 12.01 -14.95
C ASN A 160 -3.39 11.35 -13.67
N SER A 161 -3.89 11.85 -12.54
CA SER A 161 -3.51 11.39 -11.22
C SER A 161 -4.64 11.62 -10.23
N GLN A 162 -4.80 10.70 -9.29
CA GLN A 162 -5.77 10.78 -8.20
C GLN A 162 -5.10 10.32 -6.90
N ALA A 163 -5.42 10.98 -5.79
CA ALA A 163 -5.08 10.47 -4.48
C ALA A 163 -6.21 9.55 -3.98
N SER A 164 -5.85 8.41 -3.42
CA SER A 164 -6.75 7.54 -2.67
C SER A 164 -6.15 7.21 -1.32
N LEU A 165 -7.00 7.04 -0.31
CA LEU A 165 -6.61 6.62 1.02
C LEU A 165 -7.12 5.20 1.26
N LEU A 166 -6.20 4.28 1.52
CA LEU A 166 -6.52 2.93 1.94
C LEU A 166 -6.36 2.85 3.46
N SER A 167 -7.44 2.57 4.18
CA SER A 167 -7.42 2.48 5.63
C SER A 167 -7.65 1.06 6.13
N PHE A 168 -6.94 0.72 7.21
CA PHE A 168 -7.00 -0.56 7.90
C PHE A 168 -7.43 -0.27 9.33
N GLN A 169 -8.63 -0.73 9.68
CA GLN A 169 -9.25 -0.44 10.97
C GLN A 169 -9.58 -1.74 11.70
N PRO A 170 -9.01 -1.97 12.89
CA PRO A 170 -9.46 -3.07 13.74
C PRO A 170 -10.84 -2.75 14.30
N ILE A 171 -11.80 -3.63 14.05
CA ILE A 171 -13.14 -3.60 14.64
C ILE A 171 -13.30 -4.74 15.63
N VAL A 172 -14.10 -4.54 16.66
CA VAL A 172 -14.57 -5.60 17.55
C VAL A 172 -16.04 -5.85 17.29
N GLU A 173 -16.44 -7.11 17.12
CA GLU A 173 -17.86 -7.47 17.12
C GLU A 173 -18.46 -7.23 18.51
N GLY A 174 -19.28 -6.18 18.63
CA GLY A 174 -20.12 -5.95 19.80
C GLY A 174 -21.28 -6.96 19.86
N LYS A 175 -21.73 -7.32 21.06
CA LYS A 175 -22.78 -8.34 21.28
C LYS A 175 -24.17 -8.04 20.71
N ASN A 176 -24.44 -6.85 20.14
CA ASN A 176 -25.78 -6.45 19.71
C ASN A 176 -25.79 -5.61 18.41
N SER A 177 -25.55 -6.22 17.25
CA SER A 177 -26.03 -5.63 15.99
C SER A 177 -26.35 -6.72 14.97
N PRO A 178 -27.63 -6.87 14.54
CA PRO A 178 -27.96 -7.78 13.47
C PRO A 178 -27.43 -7.18 12.17
N ILE A 179 -26.55 -7.92 11.51
CA ILE A 179 -26.06 -7.59 10.17
C ILE A 179 -27.23 -7.69 9.21
N LYS A 180 -27.81 -6.54 8.84
CA LYS A 180 -28.57 -6.36 7.61
C LYS A 180 -28.07 -5.11 6.88
N ASP A 181 -27.65 -5.35 5.65
CA ASP A 181 -27.58 -4.42 4.52
C ASP A 181 -26.60 -3.23 4.60
N GLN A 182 -25.54 -3.36 3.77
CA GLN A 182 -24.85 -2.41 2.88
C GLN A 182 -24.89 -0.87 3.06
N SER A 183 -25.25 -0.32 4.22
CA SER A 183 -25.02 1.09 4.53
C SER A 183 -24.56 1.20 5.98
N LEU A 184 -23.25 1.06 6.19
CA LEU A 184 -22.54 1.11 7.48
C LEU A 184 -23.13 2.17 8.44
N PRO A 185 -23.89 1.77 9.49
CA PRO A 185 -24.11 2.61 10.65
C PRO A 185 -23.03 2.26 11.67
N ILE A 186 -22.13 3.22 11.90
CA ILE A 186 -21.04 3.15 12.86
C ILE A 186 -21.65 3.04 14.27
N SER A 187 -21.79 1.82 14.79
CA SER A 187 -22.00 1.56 16.23
C SER A 187 -21.19 0.36 16.73
N ASN A 188 -20.09 0.03 16.03
CA ASN A 188 -19.05 -0.83 16.57
C ASN A 188 -18.03 0.08 17.25
N GLU A 189 -17.61 -0.24 18.48
CA GLU A 189 -16.47 0.40 19.13
C GLU A 189 -15.23 0.17 18.27
N SER A 190 -14.97 1.11 17.35
CA SER A 190 -13.81 1.06 16.48
C SER A 190 -12.60 1.53 17.28
N TYR A 191 -11.55 0.72 17.29
CA TYR A 191 -10.22 1.09 17.78
C TYR A 191 -9.56 2.06 16.78
N GLY A 192 -10.18 3.23 16.57
CA GLY A 192 -9.78 4.21 15.55
C GLY A 192 -8.36 4.75 15.77
N GLU A 193 -7.88 4.75 17.01
CA GLU A 193 -6.50 5.09 17.37
C GLU A 193 -5.46 4.10 16.83
N PHE A 194 -5.87 2.88 16.48
CA PHE A 194 -5.04 1.85 15.87
C PHE A 194 -5.26 1.75 14.35
N ALA A 195 -5.99 2.70 13.76
CA ALA A 195 -6.19 2.75 12.32
C ALA A 195 -4.88 3.09 11.61
N VAL A 196 -4.55 2.31 10.59
CA VAL A 196 -3.38 2.55 9.74
C VAL A 196 -3.86 3.04 8.38
N HIS A 197 -3.22 4.08 7.87
CA HIS A 197 -3.56 4.71 6.60
C HIS A 197 -2.40 4.59 5.62
N LEU A 198 -2.71 4.19 4.38
CA LEU A 198 -1.79 4.25 3.25
C LEU A 198 -2.29 5.25 2.22
N ASP A 199 -1.42 6.17 1.83
CA ASP A 199 -1.70 7.10 0.74
C ASP A 199 -1.33 6.46 -0.59
N LEU A 200 -2.26 6.46 -1.54
CA LEU A 200 -2.10 5.88 -2.85
C LEU A 200 -2.23 6.98 -3.90
N ASN A 201 -1.16 7.22 -4.65
CA ASN A 201 -1.17 8.14 -5.78
C ASN A 201 -1.37 7.32 -7.05
N LEU A 202 -2.60 7.27 -7.53
CA LEU A 202 -2.98 6.59 -8.75
C LEU A 202 -2.56 7.48 -9.93
N ARG A 203 -1.81 6.94 -10.89
CA ARG A 203 -1.28 7.70 -12.03
C ARG A 203 -1.42 6.95 -13.34
N LEU A 204 -1.58 7.70 -14.43
CA LEU A 204 -1.50 7.14 -15.78
C LEU A 204 -0.06 6.75 -16.14
N SER A 205 0.12 5.64 -16.85
CA SER A 205 1.44 5.19 -17.30
C SER A 205 1.94 5.99 -18.51
N ARG A 206 3.02 6.76 -18.33
CA ARG A 206 3.68 7.49 -19.43
C ARG A 206 4.41 6.57 -20.41
N TRP A 207 4.90 5.43 -19.94
CA TRP A 207 5.65 4.46 -20.76
C TRP A 207 4.81 3.87 -21.90
N ARG A 208 3.50 3.71 -21.69
CA ARG A 208 2.60 3.24 -22.76
C ARG A 208 2.49 4.25 -23.89
N ALA A 209 2.41 5.54 -23.57
CA ALA A 209 2.38 6.63 -24.55
C ALA A 209 3.69 6.72 -25.35
N ILE A 210 4.83 6.62 -24.66
CA ILE A 210 6.15 6.60 -25.32
C ILE A 210 6.25 5.39 -26.26
N GLY A 211 5.88 4.20 -25.79
CA GLY A 211 5.91 2.98 -26.60
C GLY A 211 5.01 3.08 -27.83
N PHE A 212 3.80 3.60 -27.69
CA PHE A 212 2.89 3.83 -28.82
C PHE A 212 3.45 4.83 -29.83
N GLY A 213 4.04 5.93 -29.34
CA GLY A 213 4.72 6.92 -30.19
C GLY A 213 5.83 6.28 -31.02
N LEU A 214 6.74 5.56 -30.38
CA LEU A 214 7.84 4.87 -31.07
C LEU A 214 7.35 3.85 -32.10
N LEU A 215 6.33 3.05 -31.78
CA LEU A 215 5.75 2.10 -32.72
C LEU A 215 5.11 2.80 -33.93
N SER A 216 4.47 3.95 -33.72
CA SER A 216 3.89 4.77 -34.80
C SER A 216 4.98 5.35 -35.70
N GLY A 217 6.09 5.82 -35.13
CA GLY A 217 7.28 6.24 -35.89
C GLY A 217 7.88 5.08 -36.70
N LEU A 218 7.99 3.90 -36.10
CA LEU A 218 8.50 2.70 -36.80
C LEU A 218 7.59 2.29 -37.96
N ALA A 219 6.27 2.36 -37.78
CA ALA A 219 5.31 2.12 -38.85
C ALA A 219 5.48 3.11 -40.00
N TYR A 220 5.73 4.38 -39.71
CA TYR A 220 6.06 5.37 -40.73
C TYR A 220 7.36 5.04 -41.48
N MET A 221 8.42 4.67 -40.77
CA MET A 221 9.69 4.27 -41.39
C MET A 221 9.52 3.04 -42.29
N ALA A 222 8.71 2.07 -41.87
CA ALA A 222 8.40 0.90 -42.69
C ALA A 222 7.68 1.28 -44.00
N LEU A 223 6.76 2.26 -43.93
CA LEU A 223 6.08 2.78 -45.12
C LEU A 223 7.05 3.51 -46.07
N GLU A 224 7.98 4.32 -45.57
CA GLU A 224 8.98 4.97 -46.43
C GLU A 224 9.93 3.96 -47.08
N LEU A 225 10.37 2.95 -46.33
CA LEU A 225 11.18 1.86 -46.87
C LEU A 225 10.45 1.07 -47.95
N SER A 226 9.13 0.86 -47.81
CA SER A 226 8.33 0.15 -48.81
C SER A 226 8.15 0.92 -50.13
N LYS A 227 8.36 2.25 -50.12
CA LYS A 227 8.24 3.10 -51.30
C LYS A 227 9.56 3.32 -52.02
N ALA A 228 10.68 3.08 -51.35
CA ALA A 228 12.01 3.28 -51.93
C ALA A 228 12.33 2.13 -52.90
N THR A 229 12.74 2.48 -54.12
CA THR A 229 13.28 1.54 -55.11
C THR A 229 14.70 1.09 -54.73
N ASP A 230 15.50 2.02 -54.18
CA ASP A 230 16.82 1.75 -53.62
C ASP A 230 17.00 2.48 -52.29
N ILE A 231 17.75 1.87 -51.37
CA ILE A 231 17.99 2.40 -50.01
C ILE A 231 18.75 3.74 -50.05
N SER A 232 19.57 3.96 -51.09
CA SER A 232 20.30 5.21 -51.30
C SER A 232 19.42 6.42 -51.59
N ASP A 233 18.18 6.21 -52.05
CA ASP A 233 17.25 7.29 -52.39
C ASP A 233 16.62 7.92 -51.13
N ILE A 234 16.76 7.25 -49.98
CA ILE A 234 16.20 7.71 -48.71
C ILE A 234 17.05 8.84 -48.15
N LYS A 235 16.44 10.02 -48.09
CA LYS A 235 17.01 11.18 -47.37
C LYS A 235 16.85 10.97 -45.87
N TRP A 236 17.78 10.22 -45.28
CA TRP A 236 17.77 9.81 -43.86
C TRP A 236 17.53 10.96 -42.88
N TRP A 237 18.06 12.15 -43.14
CA TRP A 237 17.81 13.31 -42.27
C TRP A 237 16.33 13.73 -42.25
N LYS A 238 15.64 13.70 -43.39
CA LYS A 238 14.20 13.99 -43.48
C LYS A 238 13.37 12.90 -42.81
N ALA A 239 13.74 11.64 -43.04
CA ALA A 239 13.10 10.49 -42.42
C ALA A 239 13.21 10.53 -40.89
N SER A 240 14.38 10.89 -40.35
CA SER A 240 14.58 11.05 -38.90
C SER A 240 13.75 12.18 -38.28
N ILE A 241 13.62 13.32 -38.96
CA ILE A 241 12.76 14.42 -38.51
C ILE A 241 11.29 13.97 -38.50
N ALA A 242 10.84 13.32 -39.57
CA ALA A 242 9.47 12.83 -39.68
C ALA A 242 9.16 11.74 -38.64
N PHE A 243 10.08 10.77 -38.43
CA PHE A 243 9.99 9.76 -37.38
C PHE A 243 9.81 10.40 -36.00
N SER A 244 10.63 11.40 -35.68
CA SER A 244 10.58 12.08 -34.39
C SER A 244 9.27 12.83 -34.21
N GLY A 245 8.84 13.59 -35.23
CA GLY A 245 7.57 14.32 -35.22
C GLY A 245 6.36 13.39 -35.04
N ILE A 246 6.29 12.31 -35.80
CA ILE A 246 5.21 11.31 -35.70
C ILE A 246 5.24 10.63 -34.34
N SER A 247 6.41 10.22 -33.85
CA SER A 247 6.54 9.56 -32.55
C SER A 247 6.05 10.45 -31.40
N ILE A 248 6.42 11.73 -31.43
CA ILE A 248 6.00 12.71 -30.42
C ILE A 248 4.49 12.96 -30.52
N ILE A 249 3.97 13.29 -31.70
CA ILE A 249 2.55 13.63 -31.89
C ILE A 249 1.65 12.43 -31.55
N ALA A 250 1.99 11.23 -32.05
CA ALA A 250 1.25 10.01 -31.77
C ALA A 250 1.30 9.65 -30.28
N GLY A 251 2.45 9.81 -29.62
CA GLY A 251 2.59 9.59 -28.18
C GLY A 251 1.76 10.56 -27.36
N ILE A 252 1.76 11.85 -27.73
CA ILE A 252 0.93 12.89 -27.09
C ILE A 252 -0.56 12.58 -27.28
N LEU A 253 -0.98 12.30 -28.51
CA LEU A 253 -2.37 11.94 -28.82
C LEU A 253 -2.80 10.72 -28.01
N TYR A 254 -2.01 9.66 -28.01
CA TYR A 254 -2.30 8.46 -27.21
C TYR A 254 -2.44 8.78 -25.72
N TYR A 255 -1.56 9.64 -25.18
CA TYR A 255 -1.64 10.05 -23.78
C TYR A 255 -2.90 10.86 -23.46
N PHE A 256 -3.37 11.71 -24.39
CA PHE A 256 -4.59 12.50 -24.20
C PHE A 256 -5.87 11.68 -24.42
N TYR A 257 -5.89 10.80 -25.43
CA TYR A 257 -7.08 10.03 -25.77
C TYR A 257 -7.32 8.83 -24.86
N ASN A 258 -6.27 8.20 -24.32
CA ASN A 258 -6.42 7.14 -23.30
C ASN A 258 -6.64 7.69 -21.88
N LYS A 259 -6.99 8.97 -21.75
CA LYS A 259 -7.67 9.49 -20.55
C LYS A 259 -9.19 9.28 -20.63
N LYS A 260 -9.72 8.63 -21.66
CA LYS A 260 -11.16 8.35 -21.78
C LYS A 260 -11.52 7.00 -21.20
#